data_AF-A0A0S8ADL1-F1
#
_entry.id   AF-A0A0S8ADL1-F1
#
_cell.length_a   1.000
_cell.length_b   1.000
_cell.length_c   1.000
_cell.angle_alpha   90.00
_cell.angle_beta   90.00
_cell.angle_gamma   90.00
#
_symmetry.space_group_name_H-M   'P 1'
#
loop_
_entity.id
_entity.type
_entity.pdbx_description
1 polymer ?
#
loop_
_entity_poly.entity_id
_entity_poly.type
_entity_poly.pdbx_seq_one_letter_code
_entity_poly.pdbx_strand_id
1 'polypeptide(L)'
;MKTRNLIKSGIILLACAIVGLGGVYMFWHTAAPETACASCHEIESAHDIWAQSPHRDIACAACHGTALSSGLHSMTEKGRQLLAHFGGQPDDEIRLNEQQVIETVERCRECHAREYADWLSGGHSPTYADIFLNELHNEDEQLSESCLRCHGMFFEGTISDLVAPLDVRGPWRLVDSEIASVPTIPCMACHHIHVEGSPAVRPDYSDPVTIAANREPRAARVGFYDRYERTHFDAAELPTLRLSHNGATVPVATDVRQRVCIQCHAPNGFHEAGSSDDRTPRGVHEGLSCGACHAAHSNDASGSCVNCHPQLSNCGLDVETMETTYRDPTSPNNIHFVACVDCHDREFLLALSGTD
;
A
#
# COMPACT_ATOMS: atom_id res chain seq x y z
N MET A 1 29.67 38.99 44.27
CA MET A 1 29.44 37.64 44.83
C MET A 1 28.01 37.12 44.58
N LYS A 2 26.95 37.90 44.80
CA LYS A 2 25.55 37.46 44.60
C LYS A 2 25.24 36.98 43.16
N THR A 3 25.66 37.72 42.13
CA THR A 3 25.40 37.37 40.72
C THR A 3 26.05 36.05 40.29
N ARG A 4 27.28 35.78 40.76
CA ARG A 4 27.99 34.53 40.45
C ARG A 4 27.35 33.31 41.11
N ASN A 5 26.74 33.49 42.29
CA ASN A 5 26.00 32.41 42.95
C ASN A 5 24.62 32.20 42.31
N LEU A 6 23.93 33.26 41.87
CA LEU A 6 22.70 33.14 41.09
C LEU A 6 22.93 32.42 39.75
N ILE A 7 24.00 32.77 39.03
CA ILE A 7 24.36 32.09 37.77
C ILE A 7 24.68 30.62 38.02
N LYS A 8 25.46 30.30 39.06
CA LYS A 8 25.75 28.91 39.44
C LYS A 8 24.50 28.13 39.82
N SER A 9 23.61 28.71 40.62
CA SER A 9 22.33 28.08 40.98
C SER A 9 21.43 27.88 39.76
N GLY A 10 21.38 28.85 38.84
CA GLY A 10 20.63 28.73 37.58
C GLY A 10 21.17 27.62 36.68
N ILE A 11 22.49 27.51 36.54
CA ILE A 11 23.13 26.43 35.77
C ILE A 11 22.86 25.07 36.41
N ILE A 12 22.93 24.95 37.74
CA ILE A 12 22.62 23.70 38.45
C ILE A 12 21.17 23.30 38.23
N LEU A 13 20.23 24.24 38.37
CA LEU A 13 18.80 23.97 38.12
C LEU A 13 18.53 23.52 36.69
N LEU A 14 19.15 24.19 35.71
CA LEU A 14 19.03 23.81 34.30
C LEU A 14 19.63 22.42 34.04
N ALA A 15 20.80 22.11 34.60
CA ALA A 15 21.43 20.80 34.48
C ALA A 15 20.56 19.70 35.10
N CYS A 16 20.01 19.94 36.30
CA CYS A 16 19.07 19.02 36.94
C CYS A 16 17.81 18.81 36.10
N ALA A 17 17.26 19.87 35.50
CA ALA A 17 16.10 19.77 34.62
C ALA A 17 16.41 18.95 33.35
N ILE A 18 17.56 19.17 32.72
CA ILE A 18 17.99 18.40 31.53
C ILE A 18 18.19 16.93 31.89
N VAL A 19 18.85 16.63 33.02
CA VAL A 19 19.04 15.25 33.47
C VAL A 19 17.70 14.58 33.81
N GLY A 20 16.80 15.30 34.48
CA GLY A 20 15.46 14.80 34.80
C GLY A 20 14.64 14.49 33.54
N LEU A 21 14.56 15.45 32.61
CA LEU A 21 13.85 15.29 31.33
C LEU A 21 14.48 14.20 30.47
N GLY A 22 15.82 14.12 30.43
CA GLY A 22 16.54 13.07 29.74
C GLY A 22 16.28 11.69 30.34
N GLY A 23 16.20 11.58 31.67
CA GLY A 23 15.85 10.33 32.36
C GLY A 23 14.42 9.88 32.06
N VAL A 24 13.46 10.81 32.06
CA VAL A 24 12.07 10.54 31.66
C VAL A 24 12.02 10.09 30.20
N TYR A 25 12.64 10.83 29.28
CA TYR A 25 12.70 10.45 27.87
C TYR A 25 13.29 9.05 27.67
N MET A 26 14.44 8.76 28.31
CA MET A 26 15.07 7.45 28.23
C MET A 26 14.16 6.35 28.77
N PHE A 27 13.48 6.58 29.89
CA PHE A 27 12.51 5.62 30.42
C PHE A 27 11.42 5.32 29.40
N TRP A 28 10.73 6.34 28.87
CA TRP A 28 9.67 6.16 27.87
C TRP A 28 10.14 5.55 26.56
N HIS A 29 11.42 5.71 26.21
CA HIS A 29 12.00 5.14 25.00
C HIS A 29 12.44 3.67 25.17
N THR A 30 12.90 3.28 26.36
CA THR A 30 13.46 1.93 26.59
C THR A 30 12.54 1.00 27.38
N ALA A 31 11.51 1.53 28.04
CA ALA A 31 10.56 0.73 28.80
C ALA A 31 9.75 -0.17 27.85
N ALA A 32 9.27 -1.29 28.39
CA ALA A 32 8.41 -2.20 27.67
C ALA A 32 7.08 -1.49 27.29
N PRO A 33 6.48 -1.77 26.12
CA PRO A 33 5.28 -1.09 25.65
C PRO A 33 4.13 -1.04 26.66
N GLU A 34 3.99 -2.10 27.46
CA GLU A 34 2.97 -2.25 28.51
C GLU A 34 3.14 -1.23 29.64
N THR A 35 4.38 -0.83 29.90
CA THR A 35 4.76 0.09 30.99
C THR A 35 4.94 1.53 30.52
N ALA A 36 5.10 1.74 29.22
CA ALA A 36 5.18 3.04 28.59
C ALA A 36 3.86 3.35 27.87
N CYS A 37 3.77 3.03 26.58
CA CYS A 37 2.69 3.46 25.70
C CYS A 37 1.29 2.99 26.17
N ALA A 38 1.15 1.71 26.52
CA ALA A 38 -0.13 1.13 26.92
C ALA A 38 -0.58 1.52 28.35
N SER A 39 0.20 2.34 29.06
CA SER A 39 -0.27 2.97 30.30
C SER A 39 -1.33 4.06 30.04
N CYS A 40 -1.46 4.52 28.79
CA CYS A 40 -2.52 5.41 28.33
C CYS A 40 -3.65 4.58 27.71
N HIS A 41 -4.87 4.73 28.21
CA HIS A 41 -6.04 3.98 27.73
C HIS A 41 -6.38 4.29 26.26
N GLU A 42 -5.98 5.45 25.76
CA GLU A 42 -6.14 5.83 24.35
C GLU A 42 -5.26 5.01 23.39
N ILE A 43 -4.19 4.39 23.89
CA ILE A 43 -3.24 3.58 23.10
C ILE A 43 -3.40 2.08 23.36
N GLU A 44 -4.11 1.70 24.42
CA GLU A 44 -4.29 0.31 24.86
C GLU A 44 -4.83 -0.59 23.75
N SER A 45 -5.87 -0.15 23.02
CA SER A 45 -6.44 -0.94 21.92
C SER A 45 -5.46 -1.17 20.77
N ALA A 46 -4.70 -0.15 20.37
CA ALA A 46 -3.67 -0.28 19.34
C ALA A 46 -2.54 -1.22 19.77
N HIS A 47 -2.16 -1.16 21.05
CA HIS A 47 -1.19 -2.08 21.64
C HIS A 47 -1.70 -3.53 21.64
N ASP A 48 -2.94 -3.77 22.04
CA ASP A 48 -3.51 -5.12 22.11
C ASP A 48 -3.59 -5.80 20.74
N ILE A 49 -3.85 -5.02 19.69
CA ILE A 49 -3.82 -5.52 18.31
C ILE A 49 -2.37 -5.77 17.87
N TRP A 50 -1.44 -4.85 18.16
CA TRP A 50 -0.01 -5.05 17.90
C TRP A 50 0.54 -6.31 18.58
N ALA A 51 0.17 -6.58 19.82
CA ALA A 51 0.59 -7.75 20.61
C ALA A 51 0.14 -9.07 19.99
N GLN A 52 -0.88 -9.05 19.13
CA GLN A 52 -1.37 -10.20 18.37
C GLN A 52 -0.85 -10.24 16.94
N SER A 53 -0.01 -9.28 16.54
CA SER A 53 0.47 -9.14 15.17
C SER A 53 1.74 -9.92 14.87
N PRO A 54 2.09 -10.12 13.59
CA PRO A 54 3.41 -10.62 13.19
C PRO A 54 4.58 -9.74 13.65
N HIS A 55 4.34 -8.47 13.98
CA HIS A 55 5.35 -7.49 14.42
C HIS A 55 5.41 -7.31 15.94
N ARG A 56 4.75 -8.16 16.73
CA ARG A 56 4.68 -8.07 18.20
C ARG A 56 6.03 -8.12 18.95
N ASP A 57 7.09 -8.55 18.28
CA ASP A 57 8.45 -8.60 18.85
C ASP A 57 9.30 -7.38 18.42
N ILE A 58 8.70 -6.42 17.71
CA ILE A 58 9.34 -5.19 17.24
C ILE A 58 8.86 -4.01 18.08
N ALA A 59 9.80 -3.23 18.64
CA ALA A 59 9.47 -2.05 19.44
C ALA A 59 8.65 -1.02 18.62
N CYS A 60 7.61 -0.42 19.21
CA CYS A 60 6.74 0.54 18.53
C CYS A 60 7.50 1.67 17.85
N ALA A 61 8.56 2.17 18.51
CA ALA A 61 9.40 3.27 18.01
C ALA A 61 10.16 2.92 16.72
N ALA A 62 10.37 1.64 16.42
CA ALA A 62 10.97 1.22 15.16
C ALA A 62 10.07 1.54 13.96
N CYS A 63 8.75 1.66 14.15
CA CYS A 63 7.79 2.01 13.09
C CYS A 63 7.24 3.44 13.22
N HIS A 64 6.91 3.86 14.45
CA HIS A 64 6.30 5.17 14.74
C HIS A 64 7.31 6.28 15.01
N GLY A 65 8.61 5.96 15.11
CA GLY A 65 9.63 6.90 15.55
C GLY A 65 9.54 7.21 17.05
N THR A 66 10.21 8.29 17.47
CA THR A 66 10.26 8.72 18.87
C THR A 66 9.67 10.12 19.00
N ALA A 67 9.58 10.66 20.21
CA ALA A 67 9.22 12.06 20.40
C ALA A 67 10.18 13.06 19.70
N LEU A 68 11.34 12.59 19.22
CA LEU A 68 12.36 13.41 18.56
C LEU A 68 12.56 13.06 17.07
N SER A 69 11.87 12.05 16.53
CA SER A 69 12.13 11.57 15.16
C SER A 69 11.86 12.61 14.08
N SER A 70 10.86 13.49 14.26
CA SER A 70 10.54 14.59 13.35
C SER A 70 10.79 15.96 14.00
N GLY A 71 11.74 16.02 14.94
CA GLY A 71 12.16 17.25 15.60
C GLY A 71 11.05 17.90 16.44
N LEU A 72 10.80 19.19 16.22
CA LEU A 72 9.83 19.96 17.00
C LEU A 72 8.38 19.51 16.76
N HIS A 73 8.05 19.01 15.56
CA HIS A 73 6.70 18.58 15.21
C HIS A 73 6.23 17.45 16.13
N SER A 74 6.96 16.33 16.21
CA SER A 74 6.64 15.19 17.07
C SER A 74 6.55 15.57 18.55
N MET A 75 7.43 16.48 19.02
CA MET A 75 7.35 16.97 20.40
C MET A 75 6.07 17.78 20.65
N THR A 76 5.68 18.64 19.72
CA THR A 76 4.48 19.48 19.86
C THR A 76 3.19 18.65 19.78
N GLU A 77 3.14 17.66 18.89
CA GLU A 77 2.00 16.75 18.72
C GLU A 77 1.79 15.92 19.99
N LYS A 78 2.82 15.22 20.46
CA LYS A 78 2.75 14.43 21.71
C LYS A 78 2.46 15.30 22.94
N GLY A 79 3.02 16.50 22.99
CA GLY A 79 2.71 17.47 24.05
C GLY A 79 1.24 17.89 24.05
N ARG A 80 0.65 18.12 22.87
CA ARG A 80 -0.79 18.42 22.73
C ARG A 80 -1.65 17.24 23.15
N GLN A 81 -1.32 16.01 22.74
CA GLN A 81 -2.04 14.80 23.16
C GLN A 81 -2.05 14.66 24.69
N LEU A 82 -0.91 14.88 25.35
CA LEU A 82 -0.83 14.82 26.81
C LEU A 82 -1.69 15.89 27.49
N LEU A 83 -1.66 17.13 26.97
CA LEU A 83 -2.50 18.21 27.48
C LEU A 83 -3.99 17.95 27.25
N ALA A 84 -4.34 17.38 26.10
CA ALA A 84 -5.71 17.02 25.72
C ALA A 84 -6.27 15.93 26.66
N HIS A 85 -5.48 14.88 26.92
CA HIS A 85 -5.78 13.84 27.91
C HIS A 85 -6.10 14.44 29.29
N PHE A 86 -5.16 15.20 29.87
CA PHE A 86 -5.36 15.78 31.21
C PHE A 86 -6.40 16.90 31.25
N GLY A 87 -6.70 17.51 30.10
CA GLY A 87 -7.77 18.50 29.94
C GLY A 87 -9.16 17.89 29.82
N GLY A 88 -9.30 16.56 29.79
CA GLY A 88 -10.57 15.88 29.58
C GLY A 88 -11.16 16.08 28.18
N GLN A 89 -10.29 16.36 27.20
CA GLN A 89 -10.63 16.47 25.79
C GLN A 89 -9.77 15.46 25.02
N PRO A 90 -9.89 14.15 25.30
CA PRO A 90 -9.12 13.16 24.55
C PRO A 90 -9.42 13.33 23.06
N ASP A 91 -8.37 13.22 22.25
CA ASP A 91 -8.51 13.20 20.80
C ASP A 91 -9.11 11.84 20.42
N ASP A 92 -10.35 11.84 19.96
CA ASP A 92 -11.06 10.60 19.59
C ASP A 92 -10.43 9.93 18.34
N GLU A 93 -9.47 10.59 17.67
CA GLU A 93 -8.89 10.15 16.41
C GLU A 93 -7.34 10.13 16.45
N ILE A 94 -6.75 9.39 17.39
CA ILE A 94 -5.29 9.13 17.39
C ILE A 94 -4.93 8.29 16.16
N ARG A 95 -4.41 8.95 15.12
CA ARG A 95 -3.98 8.31 13.87
C ARG A 95 -2.73 8.98 13.30
N LEU A 96 -2.09 8.28 12.38
CA LEU A 96 -0.96 8.83 11.64
C LEU A 96 -1.47 9.82 10.58
N ASN A 97 -0.86 11.00 10.51
CA ASN A 97 -1.00 11.88 9.37
C ASN A 97 -0.14 11.38 8.19
N GLU A 98 -0.30 12.00 7.02
CA GLU A 98 0.43 11.61 5.81
C GLU A 98 1.96 11.63 6.01
N GLN A 99 2.49 12.68 6.63
CA GLN A 99 3.93 12.78 6.87
C GLN A 99 4.44 11.60 7.70
N GLN A 100 3.72 11.25 8.77
CA GLN A 100 4.05 10.10 9.61
C GLN A 100 3.94 8.77 8.84
N VAL A 101 2.95 8.64 7.94
CA VAL A 101 2.80 7.48 7.04
C VAL A 101 4.03 7.32 6.15
N ILE A 102 4.50 8.40 5.53
CA ILE A 102 5.70 8.40 4.67
C ILE A 102 6.95 8.06 5.49
N GLU A 103 7.12 8.64 6.67
CA GLU A 103 8.24 8.29 7.55
C GLU A 103 8.20 6.81 7.97
N THR A 104 7.01 6.25 8.20
CA THR A 104 6.86 4.81 8.49
C THR A 104 7.27 3.96 7.29
N VAL A 105 6.99 4.37 6.05
CA VAL A 105 7.46 3.66 4.84
C VAL A 105 8.99 3.60 4.78
N GLU A 106 9.69 4.68 5.12
CA GLU A 106 11.16 4.66 5.19
C GLU A 106 11.68 3.71 6.28
N ARG A 107 10.95 3.57 7.39
CA ARG A 107 11.29 2.58 8.43
C ARG A 107 10.98 1.15 7.98
N CYS A 108 9.91 0.93 7.22
CA CYS A 108 9.63 -0.37 6.61
C CYS A 108 10.82 -0.84 5.76
N ARG A 109 11.42 0.06 4.98
CA ARG A 109 12.58 -0.23 4.12
C ARG A 109 13.80 -0.77 4.89
N GLU A 110 13.97 -0.43 6.18
CA GLU A 110 15.09 -0.92 6.98
C GLU A 110 15.08 -2.45 7.14
N CYS A 111 13.91 -3.08 7.10
CA CYS A 111 13.74 -4.54 7.15
C CYS A 111 13.20 -5.14 5.83
N HIS A 112 12.40 -4.38 5.08
CA HIS A 112 11.75 -4.76 3.82
C HIS A 112 12.39 -4.08 2.61
N ALA A 113 13.72 -4.10 2.54
CA ALA A 113 14.48 -3.39 1.51
C ALA A 113 14.18 -3.89 0.08
N ARG A 114 13.85 -5.18 -0.08
CA ARG A 114 13.49 -5.75 -1.39
C ARG A 114 12.11 -5.28 -1.82
N GLU A 115 11.11 -5.45 -0.96
CA GLU A 115 9.73 -5.04 -1.25
C GLU A 115 9.65 -3.53 -1.52
N TYR A 116 10.45 -2.72 -0.81
CA TYR A 116 10.59 -1.29 -1.08
C TYR A 116 11.20 -1.02 -2.47
N ALA A 117 12.26 -1.74 -2.85
CA ALA A 117 12.88 -1.57 -4.17
C ALA A 117 11.93 -1.99 -5.31
N ASP A 118 11.18 -3.07 -5.11
CA ASP A 118 10.16 -3.54 -6.05
C ASP A 118 9.03 -2.50 -6.18
N TRP A 119 8.51 -1.98 -5.06
CA TRP A 119 7.54 -0.88 -5.06
C TRP A 119 8.07 0.37 -5.78
N LEU A 120 9.30 0.79 -5.45
CA LEU A 120 9.92 1.98 -6.02
C LEU A 120 10.10 1.88 -7.53
N SER A 121 10.45 0.68 -8.03
CA SER A 121 10.64 0.42 -9.46
C SER A 121 9.33 0.13 -10.22
N GLY A 122 8.23 -0.07 -9.51
CA GLY A 122 6.92 -0.37 -10.09
C GLY A 122 6.06 0.87 -10.37
N GLY A 123 4.88 0.64 -10.94
CA GLY A 123 3.88 1.69 -11.21
C GLY A 123 3.14 2.20 -9.96
N HIS A 124 3.52 1.78 -8.76
CA HIS A 124 2.87 2.12 -7.49
C HIS A 124 3.65 3.12 -6.63
N SER A 125 4.80 3.62 -7.10
CA SER A 125 5.54 4.70 -6.45
C SER A 125 5.32 6.12 -7.03
N PRO A 126 4.24 6.43 -7.81
CA PRO A 126 4.16 7.73 -8.46
C PRO A 126 3.95 8.83 -7.42
N THR A 127 4.57 9.97 -7.67
CA THR A 127 4.50 11.14 -6.81
C THR A 127 3.27 12.00 -7.12
N TYR A 128 2.96 12.96 -6.24
CA TYR A 128 1.91 13.93 -6.52
C TYR A 128 2.15 14.69 -7.83
N ALA A 129 3.41 15.03 -8.14
CA ALA A 129 3.73 15.69 -9.41
C ALA A 129 3.44 14.77 -10.61
N ASP A 130 3.80 13.49 -10.54
CA ASP A 130 3.61 12.54 -11.64
C ASP A 130 2.13 12.33 -12.00
N ILE A 131 1.25 12.34 -10.98
CA ILE A 131 -0.19 12.13 -11.17
C ILE A 131 -0.89 13.46 -11.46
N PHE A 132 -0.78 14.45 -10.58
CA PHE A 132 -1.65 15.64 -10.61
C PHE A 132 -1.17 16.75 -11.53
N LEU A 133 0.05 16.64 -12.07
CA LEU A 133 0.57 17.56 -13.10
C LEU A 133 0.69 16.87 -14.47
N ASN A 134 0.09 15.70 -14.66
CA ASN A 134 0.09 15.01 -15.94
C ASN A 134 -0.78 15.77 -16.96
N GLU A 135 -0.13 16.48 -17.89
CA GLU A 135 -0.83 17.31 -18.89
C GLU A 135 -1.78 16.47 -19.77
N LEU A 136 -1.34 15.29 -20.22
CA LEU A 136 -2.15 14.42 -21.10
C LEU A 136 -3.44 13.97 -20.43
N HIS A 137 -3.37 13.59 -19.15
CA HIS A 137 -4.56 13.21 -18.40
C HIS A 137 -5.44 14.42 -18.10
N ASN A 138 -4.85 15.50 -17.57
CA ASN A 138 -5.62 16.64 -17.09
C ASN A 138 -6.31 17.43 -18.22
N GLU A 139 -5.79 17.38 -19.45
CA GLU A 139 -6.48 17.95 -20.63
C GLU A 139 -7.72 17.16 -21.04
N ASP A 140 -7.80 15.87 -20.71
CA ASP A 140 -8.92 14.98 -21.03
C ASP A 140 -9.94 14.89 -19.88
N GLU A 141 -9.46 14.81 -18.64
CA GLU A 141 -10.29 14.66 -17.45
C GLU A 141 -9.98 15.75 -16.40
N GLN A 142 -11.02 16.45 -15.95
CA GLN A 142 -10.86 17.42 -14.88
C GLN A 142 -10.62 16.71 -13.55
N LEU A 143 -9.50 17.05 -12.90
CA LEU A 143 -9.18 16.61 -11.55
C LEU A 143 -10.34 16.87 -10.56
N SER A 144 -10.63 15.87 -9.73
CA SER A 144 -11.73 15.89 -8.77
C SER A 144 -11.34 15.25 -7.43
N GLU A 145 -12.20 15.37 -6.42
CA GLU A 145 -12.00 14.70 -5.13
C GLU A 145 -11.86 13.17 -5.26
N SER A 146 -12.47 12.57 -6.28
CA SER A 146 -12.40 11.13 -6.52
C SER A 146 -10.98 10.66 -6.84
N CYS A 147 -10.11 11.52 -7.38
CA CYS A 147 -8.71 11.18 -7.64
C CYS A 147 -7.97 10.78 -6.35
N LEU A 148 -8.28 11.46 -5.23
CA LEU A 148 -7.67 11.21 -3.92
C LEU A 148 -8.10 9.88 -3.28
N ARG A 149 -9.14 9.21 -3.81
CA ARG A 149 -9.56 7.89 -3.34
C ARG A 149 -8.47 6.84 -3.57
N CYS A 150 -7.66 7.00 -4.61
CA CYS A 150 -6.61 6.05 -4.98
C CYS A 150 -5.23 6.74 -5.02
N HIS A 151 -5.14 7.99 -5.48
CA HIS A 151 -3.90 8.74 -5.63
C HIS A 151 -3.81 9.84 -4.58
N GLY A 152 -3.38 9.51 -3.36
CA GLY A 152 -3.34 10.46 -2.24
C GLY A 152 -4.31 10.10 -1.11
N MET A 153 -4.42 8.81 -0.81
CA MET A 153 -5.37 8.25 0.16
C MET A 153 -5.16 8.82 1.58
N PHE A 154 -3.94 9.24 1.90
CA PHE A 154 -3.56 9.83 3.18
C PHE A 154 -3.51 11.36 3.16
N PHE A 155 -3.68 12.01 1.99
CA PHE A 155 -3.73 13.47 1.90
C PHE A 155 -4.86 13.99 2.78
N GLU A 156 -4.60 14.95 3.66
CA GLU A 156 -5.64 15.40 4.60
C GLU A 156 -6.59 16.44 3.98
N GLY A 157 -6.15 17.12 2.91
CA GLY A 157 -6.91 18.19 2.24
C GLY A 157 -7.86 17.72 1.13
N THR A 158 -8.39 18.71 0.41
CA THR A 158 -9.25 18.57 -0.78
C THR A 158 -8.42 18.67 -2.06
N ILE A 159 -8.99 18.32 -3.22
CA ILE A 159 -8.28 18.47 -4.50
C ILE A 159 -7.86 19.94 -4.75
N SER A 160 -8.65 20.90 -4.24
CA SER A 160 -8.34 22.33 -4.35
C SER A 160 -7.20 22.81 -3.45
N ASP A 161 -6.91 22.07 -2.37
CA ASP A 161 -5.73 22.31 -1.52
C ASP A 161 -4.47 21.69 -2.13
N LEU A 162 -4.63 20.76 -3.08
CA LEU A 162 -3.54 20.04 -3.71
C LEU A 162 -3.05 20.72 -5.00
N VAL A 163 -3.97 21.04 -5.91
CA VAL A 163 -3.63 21.46 -7.27
C VAL A 163 -4.53 22.60 -7.76
N ALA A 164 -3.94 23.51 -8.52
CA ALA A 164 -4.65 24.63 -9.14
C ALA A 164 -4.06 24.95 -10.53
N PRO A 165 -4.88 25.42 -11.49
CA PRO A 165 -6.35 25.52 -11.44
C PRO A 165 -7.03 24.15 -11.54
N LEU A 166 -8.28 24.05 -11.09
CA LEU A 166 -9.12 22.87 -11.31
C LEU A 166 -9.91 23.04 -12.60
N ASP A 167 -9.23 22.93 -13.73
CA ASP A 167 -9.82 22.89 -15.06
C ASP A 167 -9.02 21.98 -16.00
N VAL A 168 -9.46 21.86 -17.26
CA VAL A 168 -8.81 21.04 -18.32
C VAL A 168 -7.86 21.85 -19.23
N ARG A 169 -7.47 23.06 -18.82
CA ARG A 169 -6.67 23.98 -19.67
C ARG A 169 -5.28 24.21 -19.11
N GLY A 170 -5.12 24.16 -17.79
CA GLY A 170 -3.85 24.39 -17.13
C GLY A 170 -3.27 25.80 -17.37
N PRO A 171 -1.96 25.97 -17.18
CA PRO A 171 -1.03 24.98 -16.62
C PRO A 171 -1.37 24.68 -15.15
N TRP A 172 -1.33 23.40 -14.79
CA TRP A 172 -1.52 22.95 -13.41
C TRP A 172 -0.25 23.15 -12.59
N ARG A 173 -0.43 23.47 -11.33
CA ARG A 173 0.64 23.53 -10.34
C ARG A 173 0.12 22.99 -9.01
N LEU A 174 1.01 22.37 -8.26
CA LEU A 174 0.72 22.05 -6.87
C LEU A 174 0.63 23.36 -6.08
N VAL A 175 -0.34 23.45 -5.19
CA VAL A 175 -0.52 24.60 -4.30
C VAL A 175 0.66 24.71 -3.35
N ASP A 176 1.09 23.57 -2.81
CA ASP A 176 2.35 23.40 -2.11
C ASP A 176 3.35 22.64 -2.99
N SER A 177 4.48 23.26 -3.30
CA SER A 177 5.52 22.60 -4.10
C SER A 177 6.31 21.56 -3.32
N GLU A 178 6.30 21.58 -1.99
CA GLU A 178 7.09 20.65 -1.16
C GLU A 178 6.58 19.21 -1.25
N ILE A 179 5.29 19.03 -1.53
CA ILE A 179 4.68 17.70 -1.68
C ILE A 179 4.94 17.04 -3.04
N ALA A 180 5.59 17.74 -3.98
CA ALA A 180 5.77 17.27 -5.35
C ALA A 180 6.39 15.87 -5.45
N SER A 181 7.36 15.56 -4.60
CA SER A 181 8.05 14.27 -4.58
C SER A 181 7.45 13.24 -3.61
N VAL A 182 6.35 13.57 -2.94
CA VAL A 182 5.71 12.66 -1.98
C VAL A 182 4.93 11.60 -2.76
N PRO A 183 5.08 10.30 -2.46
CA PRO A 183 4.36 9.24 -3.16
C PRO A 183 2.87 9.24 -2.81
N THR A 184 2.03 8.99 -3.81
CA THR A 184 0.56 9.01 -3.68
C THR A 184 -0.03 7.68 -3.21
N ILE A 185 0.74 6.58 -3.36
CA ILE A 185 0.35 5.21 -3.00
C ILE A 185 1.45 4.60 -2.10
N PRO A 186 1.56 5.00 -0.82
CA PRO A 186 2.54 4.43 0.10
C PRO A 186 2.22 2.98 0.44
N CYS A 187 3.15 2.23 1.05
CA CYS A 187 2.95 0.81 1.40
C CYS A 187 1.65 0.57 2.18
N MET A 188 1.28 1.49 3.08
CA MET A 188 0.07 1.39 3.90
C MET A 188 -1.23 1.66 3.14
N ALA A 189 -1.19 2.02 1.84
CA ALA A 189 -2.38 1.98 1.00
C ALA A 189 -2.95 0.55 0.90
N CYS A 190 -2.06 -0.44 0.90
CA CYS A 190 -2.40 -1.86 0.76
C CYS A 190 -2.06 -2.73 1.98
N HIS A 191 -1.24 -2.24 2.90
CA HIS A 191 -0.79 -2.99 4.07
C HIS A 191 -1.38 -2.41 5.36
N HIS A 192 -2.00 -3.29 6.15
CA HIS A 192 -2.38 -2.99 7.52
C HIS A 192 -1.39 -3.67 8.47
N ILE A 193 -0.72 -2.88 9.32
CA ILE A 193 0.42 -3.36 10.12
C ILE A 193 -0.03 -4.10 11.38
N HIS A 194 -0.98 -3.50 12.12
CA HIS A 194 -1.54 -4.08 13.33
C HIS A 194 -2.70 -5.02 12.95
N VAL A 195 -2.35 -6.21 12.46
CA VAL A 195 -3.30 -7.26 12.09
C VAL A 195 -2.97 -8.55 12.81
N GLU A 196 -3.99 -9.32 13.18
CA GLU A 196 -3.80 -10.62 13.83
C GLU A 196 -2.95 -11.56 12.95
N GLY A 197 -1.92 -12.15 13.55
CA GLY A 197 -1.06 -13.10 12.87
C GLY A 197 0.06 -13.66 13.74
N SER A 198 0.96 -14.42 13.11
CA SER A 198 2.11 -15.01 13.79
C SER A 198 3.43 -14.55 13.14
N PRO A 199 4.45 -14.23 13.95
CA PRO A 199 5.80 -13.94 13.49
C PRO A 199 6.36 -15.09 12.68
N ALA A 200 7.39 -14.73 11.90
CA ALA A 200 8.13 -15.70 11.15
C ALA A 200 8.92 -16.64 12.08
N VAL A 201 8.40 -17.84 12.32
CA VAL A 201 9.12 -18.90 13.05
C VAL A 201 10.06 -19.65 12.10
N ARG A 202 11.27 -19.96 12.60
CA ARG A 202 12.24 -20.83 11.93
C ARG A 202 11.69 -22.26 11.90
N PRO A 203 11.65 -22.94 10.73
CA PRO A 203 11.20 -24.33 10.66
C PRO A 203 12.04 -25.26 11.55
N ASP A 204 11.44 -26.36 12.00
CA ASP A 204 12.20 -27.46 12.60
C ASP A 204 12.93 -28.24 11.50
N TYR A 205 14.25 -28.35 11.63
CA TYR A 205 15.11 -29.03 10.66
C TYR A 205 15.36 -30.50 10.99
N SER A 206 14.79 -31.04 12.08
CA SER A 206 14.94 -32.46 12.40
C SER A 206 14.24 -33.38 11.39
N ASP A 207 13.20 -32.88 10.71
CA ASP A 207 12.54 -33.56 9.59
C ASP A 207 12.33 -32.60 8.40
N PRO A 208 13.33 -32.47 7.50
CA PRO A 208 13.27 -31.56 6.36
C PRO A 208 12.12 -31.84 5.38
N VAL A 209 11.59 -33.07 5.35
CA VAL A 209 10.50 -33.43 4.43
C VAL A 209 9.22 -32.68 4.79
N THR A 210 8.97 -32.51 6.08
CA THR A 210 7.77 -31.80 6.58
C THR A 210 7.81 -30.29 6.31
N ILE A 211 9.01 -29.70 6.18
CA ILE A 211 9.19 -28.26 5.89
C ILE A 211 8.60 -27.89 4.53
N ALA A 212 8.78 -28.74 3.52
CA ALA A 212 8.27 -28.49 2.17
C ALA A 212 6.79 -28.87 2.03
N ALA A 213 6.33 -29.90 2.75
CA ALA A 213 4.99 -30.46 2.59
C ALA A 213 3.90 -29.75 3.42
N ASN A 214 4.21 -29.26 4.63
CA ASN A 214 3.21 -28.78 5.60
C ASN A 214 3.39 -27.31 5.96
N ARG A 215 3.85 -26.48 5.01
CA ARG A 215 4.01 -25.06 5.27
C ARG A 215 2.66 -24.36 5.12
N GLU A 216 2.06 -23.99 6.25
CA GLU A 216 0.92 -23.07 6.24
C GLU A 216 1.27 -21.82 5.44
N PRO A 217 0.48 -21.45 4.42
CA PRO A 217 0.71 -20.24 3.65
C PRO A 217 0.71 -19.03 4.58
N ARG A 218 1.85 -18.35 4.70
CA ARG A 218 1.89 -17.02 5.31
C ARG A 218 1.34 -16.03 4.28
N ALA A 219 0.03 -15.87 4.23
CA ALA A 219 -0.55 -14.76 3.49
C ALA A 219 -0.23 -13.49 4.29
N ALA A 220 0.65 -12.63 3.74
CA ALA A 220 0.70 -11.26 4.20
C ALA A 220 -0.72 -10.70 4.05
N ARG A 221 -1.34 -10.32 5.17
CA ARG A 221 -2.68 -9.74 5.13
C ARG A 221 -2.58 -8.37 4.48
N VAL A 222 -2.99 -8.32 3.23
CA VAL A 222 -3.22 -7.06 2.53
C VAL A 222 -4.64 -6.60 2.81
N GLY A 223 -4.84 -5.29 2.77
CA GLY A 223 -6.12 -4.64 2.90
C GLY A 223 -6.18 -3.43 1.98
N PHE A 224 -7.25 -2.67 2.08
CA PHE A 224 -7.38 -1.38 1.40
C PHE A 224 -7.61 -0.31 2.46
N TYR A 225 -6.78 0.73 2.47
CA TYR A 225 -7.05 1.91 3.28
C TYR A 225 -8.15 2.74 2.62
N ASP A 226 -9.31 2.87 3.24
CA ASP A 226 -10.32 3.78 2.72
C ASP A 226 -10.10 5.18 3.27
N ARG A 227 -9.96 6.16 2.37
CA ARG A 227 -9.72 7.56 2.75
C ARG A 227 -10.88 8.17 3.54
N TYR A 228 -12.13 7.83 3.19
CA TYR A 228 -13.31 8.44 3.80
C TYR A 228 -13.58 7.88 5.19
N GLU A 229 -13.45 6.56 5.33
CA GLU A 229 -13.57 5.87 6.62
C GLU A 229 -12.29 5.97 7.47
N ARG A 230 -11.18 6.40 6.85
CA ARG A 230 -9.85 6.58 7.47
C ARG A 230 -9.33 5.32 8.16
N THR A 231 -9.67 4.16 7.61
CA THR A 231 -9.36 2.85 8.19
C THR A 231 -9.03 1.82 7.13
N HIS A 232 -8.40 0.73 7.53
CA HIS A 232 -8.12 -0.41 6.67
C HIS A 232 -9.26 -1.43 6.70
N PHE A 233 -9.62 -1.92 5.52
CA PHE A 233 -10.49 -3.10 5.36
C PHE A 233 -9.66 -4.28 4.91
N ASP A 234 -9.83 -5.44 5.54
CA ASP A 234 -9.14 -6.68 5.15
C ASP A 234 -9.58 -7.10 3.73
N ALA A 235 -8.64 -7.57 2.91
CA ALA A 235 -8.94 -7.98 1.55
C ALA A 235 -10.06 -9.03 1.46
N ALA A 236 -10.22 -9.89 2.47
CA ALA A 236 -11.28 -10.89 2.52
C ALA A 236 -12.68 -10.28 2.75
N GLU A 237 -12.75 -9.09 3.35
CA GLU A 237 -14.00 -8.35 3.60
C GLU A 237 -14.40 -7.47 2.42
N LEU A 238 -13.47 -7.18 1.52
CA LEU A 238 -13.77 -6.43 0.30
C LEU A 238 -14.74 -7.21 -0.62
N PRO A 239 -15.60 -6.51 -1.37
CA PRO A 239 -16.57 -7.14 -2.26
C PRO A 239 -15.91 -8.07 -3.28
N THR A 240 -16.55 -9.22 -3.52
CA THR A 240 -16.18 -10.09 -4.64
C THR A 240 -16.59 -9.42 -5.94
N LEU A 241 -15.63 -9.21 -6.84
CA LEU A 241 -15.88 -8.63 -8.15
C LEU A 241 -16.81 -9.54 -8.97
N ARG A 242 -17.82 -8.94 -9.60
CA ARG A 242 -18.73 -9.61 -10.53
C ARG A 242 -18.75 -8.82 -11.82
N LEU A 243 -18.15 -9.38 -12.86
CA LEU A 243 -18.05 -8.75 -14.17
C LEU A 243 -19.00 -9.39 -15.19
N SER A 244 -19.37 -8.59 -16.19
CA SER A 244 -20.06 -9.07 -17.37
C SER A 244 -19.37 -8.61 -18.65
N HIS A 245 -19.41 -9.45 -19.67
CA HIS A 245 -18.96 -9.13 -21.02
C HIS A 245 -20.01 -9.61 -22.02
N ASN A 246 -20.55 -8.72 -22.86
CA ASN A 246 -21.64 -9.02 -23.80
C ASN A 246 -22.86 -9.70 -23.15
N GLY A 247 -23.17 -9.35 -21.89
CA GLY A 247 -24.28 -9.92 -21.13
C GLY A 247 -24.00 -11.28 -20.47
N ALA A 248 -22.83 -11.89 -20.69
CA ALA A 248 -22.39 -13.10 -20.01
C ALA A 248 -21.54 -12.75 -18.78
N THR A 249 -21.61 -13.55 -17.71
CA THR A 249 -20.74 -13.41 -16.54
C THR A 249 -19.32 -13.85 -16.87
N VAL A 250 -18.32 -13.09 -16.42
CA VAL A 250 -16.90 -13.45 -16.54
C VAL A 250 -16.42 -14.10 -15.23
N PRO A 251 -15.92 -15.35 -15.26
CA PRO A 251 -15.20 -15.96 -14.15
C PRO A 251 -14.03 -15.09 -13.67
N VAL A 252 -14.01 -14.81 -12.37
CA VAL A 252 -12.94 -14.06 -11.69
C VAL A 252 -12.26 -14.97 -10.68
N ALA A 253 -10.95 -14.81 -10.47
CA ALA A 253 -10.21 -15.61 -9.50
C ALA A 253 -10.74 -15.38 -8.07
N THR A 254 -10.61 -16.42 -7.23
CA THR A 254 -10.99 -16.35 -5.82
C THR A 254 -9.88 -15.78 -4.93
N ASP A 255 -8.75 -15.36 -5.51
CA ASP A 255 -7.65 -14.74 -4.77
C ASP A 255 -8.12 -13.43 -4.13
N VAL A 256 -8.15 -13.40 -2.80
CA VAL A 256 -8.58 -12.21 -2.05
C VAL A 256 -7.71 -10.99 -2.33
N ARG A 257 -6.42 -11.17 -2.69
CA ARG A 257 -5.53 -10.05 -3.02
C ARG A 257 -6.03 -9.25 -4.23
N GLN A 258 -6.63 -9.92 -5.21
CA GLN A 258 -7.20 -9.26 -6.38
C GLN A 258 -8.28 -8.24 -5.99
N ARG A 259 -8.98 -8.46 -4.87
CA ARG A 259 -10.00 -7.53 -4.38
C ARG A 259 -9.43 -6.19 -3.93
N VAL A 260 -8.16 -6.13 -3.56
CA VAL A 260 -7.45 -4.86 -3.30
C VAL A 260 -7.09 -4.19 -4.62
N CYS A 261 -6.52 -4.94 -5.58
CA CYS A 261 -6.13 -4.41 -6.88
C CYS A 261 -7.29 -3.72 -7.61
N ILE A 262 -8.48 -4.34 -7.58
CA ILE A 262 -9.68 -3.84 -8.25
C ILE A 262 -10.33 -2.64 -7.55
N GLN A 263 -9.82 -2.18 -6.39
CA GLN A 263 -10.22 -0.88 -5.85
C GLN A 263 -9.65 0.28 -6.69
N CYS A 264 -8.53 0.05 -7.37
CA CYS A 264 -7.90 1.02 -8.27
C CYS A 264 -8.12 0.65 -9.74
N HIS A 265 -7.92 -0.62 -10.10
CA HIS A 265 -8.08 -1.15 -11.46
C HIS A 265 -9.49 -1.69 -11.69
N ALA A 266 -10.49 -0.81 -11.56
CA ALA A 266 -11.91 -1.17 -11.52
C ALA A 266 -12.60 -1.03 -12.90
N PRO A 267 -13.65 -1.84 -13.17
CA PRO A 267 -14.56 -1.59 -14.28
C PRO A 267 -15.40 -0.33 -14.04
N ASN A 268 -16.14 0.07 -15.06
CA ASN A 268 -17.20 1.06 -14.93
C ASN A 268 -18.29 0.63 -13.93
N GLY A 269 -19.18 1.57 -13.59
CA GLY A 269 -20.27 1.32 -12.63
C GLY A 269 -21.31 0.27 -13.06
N PHE A 270 -21.25 -0.23 -14.30
CA PHE A 270 -22.10 -1.34 -14.79
C PHE A 270 -21.40 -2.70 -14.69
N HIS A 271 -20.17 -2.72 -14.17
CA HIS A 271 -19.32 -3.90 -14.05
C HIS A 271 -19.05 -4.58 -15.40
N GLU A 272 -18.84 -3.77 -16.44
CA GLU A 272 -18.46 -4.26 -17.75
C GLU A 272 -16.96 -4.59 -17.78
N ALA A 273 -16.62 -5.84 -18.11
CA ALA A 273 -15.23 -6.30 -18.15
C ALA A 273 -14.42 -5.53 -19.21
N GLY A 274 -13.22 -5.07 -18.83
CA GLY A 274 -12.30 -4.32 -19.67
C GLY A 274 -12.71 -2.87 -19.94
N SER A 275 -13.67 -2.33 -19.19
CA SER A 275 -14.01 -0.91 -19.21
C SER A 275 -13.19 -0.12 -18.18
N SER A 276 -13.07 1.19 -18.37
CA SER A 276 -12.28 2.06 -17.48
C SER A 276 -10.84 1.55 -17.32
N ASP A 277 -10.38 1.27 -16.10
CA ASP A 277 -9.04 0.72 -15.84
C ASP A 277 -9.10 -0.75 -15.39
N ASP A 278 -10.21 -1.46 -15.67
CA ASP A 278 -10.30 -2.88 -15.39
C ASP A 278 -9.24 -3.64 -16.18
N ARG A 279 -8.45 -4.46 -15.48
CA ARG A 279 -7.45 -5.37 -16.06
C ARG A 279 -7.76 -6.83 -15.77
N THR A 280 -8.98 -7.13 -15.32
CA THR A 280 -9.36 -8.49 -14.93
C THR A 280 -9.22 -9.44 -16.14
N PRO A 281 -8.45 -10.53 -16.00
CA PRO A 281 -8.24 -11.47 -17.09
C PRO A 281 -9.54 -12.08 -17.64
N ARG A 282 -9.66 -12.11 -18.96
CA ARG A 282 -10.72 -12.82 -19.72
C ARG A 282 -10.12 -13.56 -20.91
N GLY A 283 -10.97 -14.25 -21.68
CA GLY A 283 -10.51 -14.99 -22.86
C GLY A 283 -9.65 -16.18 -22.44
N VAL A 284 -8.43 -16.29 -22.96
CA VAL A 284 -7.52 -17.41 -22.64
C VAL A 284 -6.95 -17.36 -21.23
N HIS A 285 -7.07 -16.21 -20.54
CA HIS A 285 -6.59 -16.01 -19.17
C HIS A 285 -7.73 -15.91 -18.14
N GLU A 286 -8.97 -16.21 -18.54
CA GLU A 286 -10.15 -16.12 -17.67
C GLU A 286 -9.98 -16.94 -16.38
N GLY A 287 -10.40 -16.36 -15.25
CA GLY A 287 -10.28 -16.98 -13.92
C GLY A 287 -8.89 -16.92 -13.29
N LEU A 288 -7.88 -16.37 -13.96
CA LEU A 288 -6.56 -16.12 -13.36
C LEU A 288 -6.56 -14.87 -12.48
N SER A 289 -5.82 -14.91 -11.37
CA SER A 289 -5.60 -13.74 -10.51
C SER A 289 -4.52 -12.84 -11.09
N CYS A 290 -4.53 -11.54 -10.77
CA CYS A 290 -3.47 -10.62 -11.19
C CYS A 290 -2.07 -11.12 -10.81
N GLY A 291 -1.92 -11.74 -9.62
CA GLY A 291 -0.66 -12.31 -9.14
C GLY A 291 -0.18 -13.58 -9.86
N ALA A 292 -0.93 -14.10 -10.83
CA ALA A 292 -0.46 -15.17 -11.71
C ALA A 292 0.56 -14.65 -12.73
N CYS A 293 0.40 -13.39 -13.14
CA CYS A 293 1.27 -12.74 -14.12
C CYS A 293 2.16 -11.68 -13.47
N HIS A 294 1.62 -10.89 -12.54
CA HIS A 294 2.31 -9.76 -11.94
C HIS A 294 3.02 -10.12 -10.64
N ALA A 295 4.29 -9.74 -10.54
CA ALA A 295 5.07 -9.82 -9.31
C ALA A 295 4.51 -8.88 -8.23
N ALA A 296 4.65 -9.28 -6.97
CA ALA A 296 4.23 -8.47 -5.84
C ALA A 296 5.03 -7.15 -5.78
N HIS A 297 4.37 -6.08 -5.34
CA HIS A 297 4.90 -4.72 -5.15
C HIS A 297 5.34 -3.97 -6.41
N SER A 298 5.98 -4.60 -7.39
CA SER A 298 6.39 -3.95 -8.66
C SER A 298 5.32 -3.96 -9.75
N ASN A 299 4.37 -4.89 -9.67
CA ASN A 299 3.47 -5.28 -10.76
C ASN A 299 4.22 -5.70 -12.05
N ASP A 300 5.47 -6.13 -11.96
CA ASP A 300 6.21 -6.57 -13.14
C ASP A 300 5.65 -7.90 -13.66
N ALA A 301 5.27 -7.95 -14.93
CA ALA A 301 4.79 -9.18 -15.59
C ALA A 301 5.88 -9.91 -16.38
N SER A 302 7.09 -9.35 -16.45
CA SER A 302 8.18 -9.85 -17.28
C SER A 302 8.55 -11.29 -16.93
N GLY A 303 8.58 -12.16 -17.95
CA GLY A 303 8.91 -13.57 -17.79
C GLY A 303 7.85 -14.38 -17.05
N SER A 304 6.63 -13.87 -16.85
CA SER A 304 5.56 -14.64 -16.21
C SER A 304 5.01 -15.76 -17.10
N CYS A 305 5.12 -15.61 -18.42
CA CYS A 305 4.59 -16.54 -19.41
C CYS A 305 5.14 -17.97 -19.21
N VAL A 306 6.42 -18.12 -18.88
CA VAL A 306 7.08 -19.43 -18.72
C VAL A 306 6.56 -20.25 -17.53
N ASN A 307 5.84 -19.63 -16.60
CA ASN A 307 5.21 -20.34 -15.48
C ASN A 307 4.08 -21.27 -15.95
N CYS A 308 3.49 -20.99 -17.11
CA CYS A 308 2.37 -21.73 -17.67
C CYS A 308 2.69 -22.29 -19.07
N HIS A 309 3.44 -21.55 -19.89
CA HIS A 309 3.73 -21.90 -21.27
C HIS A 309 5.10 -22.58 -21.42
N PRO A 310 5.22 -23.61 -22.29
CA PRO A 310 4.17 -24.15 -23.15
C PRO A 310 3.26 -25.19 -22.47
N GLN A 311 3.49 -25.53 -21.19
CA GLN A 311 2.86 -26.69 -20.54
C GLN A 311 1.32 -26.68 -20.56
N LEU A 312 0.71 -25.50 -20.40
CA LEU A 312 -0.74 -25.30 -20.42
C LEU A 312 -1.25 -24.76 -21.77
N SER A 313 -0.34 -24.54 -22.73
CA SER A 313 -0.66 -24.02 -24.06
C SER A 313 -1.01 -25.15 -25.01
N ASN A 314 -2.17 -25.07 -25.66
CA ASN A 314 -2.58 -26.04 -26.68
C ASN A 314 -2.18 -25.64 -28.10
N CYS A 315 -1.63 -24.42 -28.31
CA CYS A 315 -1.33 -23.91 -29.66
C CYS A 315 0.11 -24.19 -30.12
N GLY A 316 1.01 -24.61 -29.24
CA GLY A 316 2.40 -24.92 -29.57
C GLY A 316 3.25 -23.71 -30.02
N LEU A 317 2.76 -22.48 -29.87
CA LEU A 317 3.47 -21.26 -30.22
C LEU A 317 4.23 -20.68 -29.01
N ASP A 318 5.28 -19.92 -29.32
CA ASP A 318 5.95 -19.06 -28.36
C ASP A 318 5.11 -17.81 -28.08
N VAL A 319 4.41 -17.84 -26.94
CA VAL A 319 3.44 -16.82 -26.58
C VAL A 319 4.06 -15.44 -26.31
N GLU A 320 5.34 -15.38 -25.93
CA GLU A 320 6.02 -14.09 -25.70
C GLU A 320 6.24 -13.33 -27.01
N THR A 321 6.24 -14.03 -28.14
CA THR A 321 6.42 -13.44 -29.46
C THR A 321 5.11 -13.09 -30.15
N MET A 322 3.96 -13.46 -29.57
CA MET A 322 2.66 -13.20 -30.17
C MET A 322 2.35 -11.69 -30.18
N GLU A 323 1.56 -11.26 -31.16
CA GLU A 323 1.10 -9.88 -31.27
C GLU A 323 0.11 -9.59 -30.14
N THR A 324 0.62 -9.16 -28.99
CA THR A 324 -0.15 -8.78 -27.80
C THR A 324 0.50 -7.60 -27.10
N THR A 325 -0.24 -6.97 -26.19
CA THR A 325 0.28 -5.87 -25.35
C THR A 325 1.39 -6.27 -24.38
N TYR A 326 1.64 -7.57 -24.19
CA TYR A 326 2.84 -8.04 -23.49
C TYR A 326 4.11 -7.75 -24.29
N ARG A 327 4.08 -8.00 -25.60
CA ARG A 327 5.21 -7.79 -26.51
C ARG A 327 5.33 -6.33 -26.95
N ASP A 328 4.20 -5.72 -27.31
CA ASP A 328 4.13 -4.35 -27.83
C ASP A 328 2.93 -3.64 -27.21
N PRO A 329 3.11 -2.62 -26.35
CA PRO A 329 2.03 -1.88 -25.70
C PRO A 329 1.01 -1.26 -26.67
N THR A 330 1.36 -1.10 -27.94
CA THR A 330 0.48 -0.55 -28.99
C THR A 330 -0.30 -1.62 -29.76
N SER A 331 -0.08 -2.89 -29.46
CA SER A 331 -0.78 -4.01 -30.08
C SER A 331 -2.30 -3.88 -29.91
N PRO A 332 -3.09 -4.22 -30.94
CA PRO A 332 -4.55 -4.24 -30.82
C PRO A 332 -5.05 -5.36 -29.88
N ASN A 333 -4.23 -6.35 -29.58
CA ASN A 333 -4.59 -7.52 -28.79
C ASN A 333 -4.12 -7.34 -27.33
N ASN A 334 -5.02 -6.85 -26.48
CA ASN A 334 -4.72 -6.67 -25.07
C ASN A 334 -4.53 -8.02 -24.36
N ILE A 335 -3.36 -8.22 -23.73
CA ILE A 335 -2.96 -9.47 -23.07
C ILE A 335 -3.95 -9.92 -21.97
N HIS A 336 -4.60 -8.97 -21.30
CA HIS A 336 -5.59 -9.28 -20.27
C HIS A 336 -6.85 -9.91 -20.87
N PHE A 337 -7.10 -9.66 -22.15
CA PHE A 337 -8.41 -9.86 -22.77
C PHE A 337 -8.41 -10.79 -23.98
N VAL A 338 -7.22 -11.18 -24.42
CA VAL A 338 -6.99 -11.90 -25.66
C VAL A 338 -7.71 -13.26 -25.66
N ALA A 339 -8.34 -13.56 -26.78
CA ALA A 339 -8.95 -14.84 -27.10
C ALA A 339 -8.16 -15.55 -28.21
N CYS A 340 -8.41 -16.85 -28.40
CA CYS A 340 -7.72 -17.61 -29.45
C CYS A 340 -7.91 -16.98 -30.85
N VAL A 341 -9.07 -16.38 -31.12
CA VAL A 341 -9.40 -15.74 -32.41
C VAL A 341 -8.63 -14.46 -32.69
N ASP A 342 -8.06 -13.84 -31.66
CA ASP A 342 -7.32 -12.58 -31.80
C ASP A 342 -5.89 -12.81 -32.31
N CYS A 343 -5.37 -14.02 -32.09
CA CYS A 343 -4.00 -14.39 -32.45
C CYS A 343 -3.90 -15.52 -33.48
N HIS A 344 -5.02 -16.17 -33.80
CA HIS A 344 -5.04 -17.30 -34.73
C HIS A 344 -6.08 -17.09 -35.82
N ASP A 345 -5.72 -17.46 -37.04
CA ASP A 345 -6.70 -17.50 -38.12
C ASP A 345 -7.72 -18.63 -37.91
N ARG A 346 -8.83 -18.55 -38.66
CA ARG A 346 -9.93 -19.50 -38.55
C ARG A 346 -9.54 -20.91 -38.99
N GLU A 347 -8.60 -21.05 -39.93
CA GLU A 347 -8.16 -22.36 -40.43
C GLU A 347 -7.37 -23.11 -39.36
N PHE A 348 -6.48 -22.42 -38.65
CA PHE A 348 -5.75 -22.92 -37.48
C PHE A 348 -6.70 -23.39 -36.37
N LEU A 349 -7.70 -22.57 -36.04
CA LEU A 349 -8.67 -22.92 -34.99
C LEU A 349 -9.54 -24.11 -35.37
N LEU A 350 -9.94 -24.22 -36.65
CA LEU A 350 -10.67 -25.37 -37.16
C LEU A 350 -9.81 -26.63 -37.09
N ALA A 351 -8.52 -26.55 -37.41
CA ALA A 351 -7.58 -27.66 -37.32
C ALA A 351 -7.41 -28.18 -35.88
N LEU A 352 -7.42 -27.29 -34.88
CA LEU A 352 -7.38 -27.66 -33.46
C LEU A 352 -8.69 -28.32 -32.96
N SER A 353 -9.84 -27.92 -33.52
CA SER A 353 -11.15 -28.50 -33.16
C SER A 353 -11.46 -29.84 -33.86
N GLY A 354 -10.66 -30.23 -34.87
CA GLY A 354 -10.86 -31.44 -35.67
C GLY A 354 -10.04 -32.65 -35.21
N THR A 355 -9.23 -32.50 -34.17
CA THR A 355 -8.51 -33.59 -33.51
C THR A 355 -9.22 -33.91 -32.19
N ASP A 356 -10.27 -34.75 -32.28
CA ASP A 356 -10.85 -35.44 -31.12
C ASP A 356 -9.86 -36.46 -30.51
#